data_AF-A0A9E3HZP9-F1
#
_entry.id   AF-A0A9E3HZP9-F1
#
_cell.length_a   1.000
_cell.length_b   1.000
_cell.length_c   1.000
_cell.angle_alpha   90.00
_cell.angle_beta   90.00
_cell.angle_gamma   90.00
#
_symmetry.space_group_name_H-M   'P 1'
#
loop_
_entity.id
_entity.type
_entity.pdbx_description
1 polymer ?
#
loop_
_entity_poly.entity_id
_entity_poly.type
_entity_poly.pdbx_seq_one_letter_code
_entity_poly.pdbx_strand_id
1 'polypeptide(L)'
;MKKKQIAESLDRPDYLSQLKSGELEYFHLIIQKLAEHDYQGMNQVAKLEKLDLGPVYKVLEDKTIRKLQNNETMRCYEFSLLIDMFGGKGRGSGVEAADRDAPEVDEDKLRTIYLELSGMSFSNKQAEKIIYYLSLWKLDHFYTYIFDRGLRAYFNERYEQLTGKQDSDLDIHEIINEVSIAEVLEEEKLLEDYVFDASGGSLSQEGLKEGLQIEKTGREEAEKLFVRLSKLLQRNPLDQRAVAKAMKDLHMDRRIKMIEGSGIAGLRDYLQTHAVEGAGAVMRRFGFALPEALDESDREDALRTINASLLSQSQSFEKGLHFLRWEGVLDHELIIEEGHCYTVHGDSLLLMIRPIEEVEHFLYGLYPLTPDRNRFIVTFLRHYLEQEQFNRAASAVIKHYLDQLTGPVRNSNAIRTGVLALPVVLIVAIMVGWIYTLTLGDVGEGVMLAVAILLFGEAIAARNGFSMEVRAENNEAIPDYASREQGVLKLGPMVSIRKGKEAGNVR
;
A
#
# COMPACT_ATOMS: atom_id res chain seq x y z
N MET A 1 0.54 18.30 -30.49
CA MET A 1 1.99 18.27 -30.77
C MET A 1 2.80 17.95 -29.51
N LYS A 2 2.45 18.50 -28.34
CA LYS A 2 3.24 18.34 -27.09
C LYS A 2 3.20 16.93 -26.51
N LYS A 3 2.04 16.25 -26.52
CA LYS A 3 1.94 14.85 -26.08
C LYS A 3 2.84 13.90 -26.87
N LYS A 4 2.91 14.07 -28.19
CA LYS A 4 3.77 13.25 -29.06
C LYS A 4 5.25 13.45 -28.70
N GLN A 5 5.65 14.68 -28.40
CA GLN A 5 7.01 14.99 -27.94
C GLN A 5 7.32 14.35 -26.58
N ILE A 6 6.36 14.35 -25.65
CA ILE A 6 6.50 13.64 -24.37
C ILE A 6 6.67 12.13 -24.63
N ALA A 7 5.80 11.52 -25.42
CA ALA A 7 5.87 10.10 -25.76
C ALA A 7 7.20 9.72 -26.45
N GLU A 8 7.68 10.52 -27.40
CA GLU A 8 8.97 10.33 -28.07
C GLU A 8 10.16 10.48 -27.10
N SER A 9 10.04 11.37 -26.10
CA SER A 9 11.09 11.55 -25.09
C SER A 9 11.14 10.39 -24.10
N LEU A 10 9.98 9.82 -23.74
CA LEU A 10 9.85 8.66 -22.84
C LEU A 10 10.49 7.38 -23.41
N ASP A 11 10.86 7.32 -24.68
CA ASP A 11 11.59 6.16 -25.24
C ASP A 11 13.08 6.15 -24.84
N ARG A 12 13.57 7.23 -24.22
CA ARG A 12 14.98 7.39 -23.85
C ARG A 12 15.22 7.18 -22.35
N PRO A 13 16.38 6.65 -21.93
CA PRO A 13 16.70 6.45 -20.52
C PRO A 13 16.76 7.75 -19.70
N ASP A 14 17.18 8.85 -20.30
CA ASP A 14 17.43 10.16 -19.68
C ASP A 14 16.27 11.17 -19.89
N TYR A 15 15.07 10.67 -20.18
CA TYR A 15 13.91 11.45 -20.62
C TYR A 15 13.58 12.68 -19.76
N LEU A 16 13.66 12.59 -18.42
CA LEU A 16 13.38 13.74 -17.54
C LEU A 16 14.32 14.93 -17.77
N SER A 17 15.58 14.66 -18.12
CA SER A 17 16.58 15.71 -18.40
C SER A 17 16.36 16.40 -19.75
N GLN A 18 15.72 15.70 -20.69
CA GLN A 18 15.37 16.22 -22.01
C GLN A 18 14.09 17.07 -21.97
N LEU A 19 13.21 16.79 -21.01
CA LEU A 19 12.02 17.57 -20.74
C LEU A 19 12.39 18.77 -19.85
N LYS A 20 12.06 20.00 -20.28
CA LYS A 20 12.04 21.14 -19.35
C LYS A 20 10.96 20.87 -18.31
N SER A 21 11.37 20.39 -17.14
CA SER A 21 10.50 19.86 -16.11
C SER A 21 10.63 20.63 -14.79
N GLY A 22 9.52 20.76 -14.07
CA GLY A 22 9.47 21.20 -12.67
C GLY A 22 8.61 20.23 -11.87
N GLU A 23 9.18 19.66 -10.81
CA GLU A 23 8.52 18.65 -9.99
C GLU A 23 7.46 19.26 -9.05
N LEU A 24 6.37 18.53 -8.87
CA LEU A 24 5.33 18.80 -7.88
C LEU A 24 5.58 17.91 -6.66
N GLU A 25 6.45 18.39 -5.75
CA GLU A 25 6.93 17.63 -4.57
C GLU A 25 5.78 17.05 -3.72
N TYR A 26 4.65 17.75 -3.63
CA TYR A 26 3.52 17.27 -2.84
C TYR A 26 2.91 15.97 -3.34
N PHE A 27 2.99 15.69 -4.64
CA PHE A 27 2.49 14.43 -5.19
C PHE A 27 3.33 13.27 -4.68
N HIS A 28 4.66 13.44 -4.72
CA HIS A 28 5.59 12.48 -4.15
C HIS A 28 5.32 12.25 -2.67
N LEU A 29 5.12 13.32 -1.88
CA LEU A 29 4.77 13.20 -0.47
C LEU A 29 3.46 12.45 -0.24
N ILE A 30 2.40 12.70 -1.02
CA ILE A 30 1.14 11.94 -0.90
C ILE A 30 1.35 10.45 -1.18
N ILE A 31 2.08 10.12 -2.24
CA ILE A 31 2.38 8.73 -2.59
C ILE A 31 3.21 8.06 -1.50
N GLN A 32 4.23 8.75 -0.97
CA GLN A 32 5.02 8.27 0.15
C GLN A 32 4.14 7.99 1.38
N LYS A 33 3.23 8.92 1.72
CA LYS A 33 2.30 8.74 2.85
C LYS A 33 1.30 7.61 2.64
N LEU A 34 0.89 7.35 1.41
CA LEU A 34 0.10 6.15 1.09
C LEU A 34 0.92 4.87 1.25
N ALA A 35 2.17 4.83 0.77
CA ALA A 35 3.06 3.67 0.94
C ALA A 35 3.39 3.39 2.41
N GLU A 36 3.55 4.44 3.22
CA GLU A 36 3.72 4.37 4.67
C GLU A 36 2.42 4.04 5.43
N HIS A 37 1.29 3.92 4.74
CA HIS A 37 -0.06 3.73 5.32
C HIS A 37 -0.41 4.83 6.36
N ASP A 38 0.09 6.04 6.13
CA ASP A 38 -0.06 7.21 7.00
C ASP A 38 -1.18 8.15 6.51
N TYR A 39 -2.41 7.81 6.89
CA TYR A 39 -3.59 8.64 6.58
C TYR A 39 -3.44 10.08 7.12
N GLN A 40 -2.84 10.27 8.29
CA GLN A 40 -2.71 11.60 8.90
C GLN A 40 -1.71 12.45 8.12
N GLY A 41 -0.55 11.89 7.78
CA GLY A 41 0.44 12.53 6.92
C GLY A 41 -0.15 12.90 5.56
N MET A 42 -0.90 12.00 4.93
CA MET A 42 -1.59 12.31 3.66
C MET A 42 -2.54 13.50 3.80
N ASN A 43 -3.34 13.55 4.86
CA ASN A 43 -4.28 14.65 5.11
C ASN A 43 -3.56 15.97 5.42
N GLN A 44 -2.41 15.92 6.11
CA GLN A 44 -1.58 17.10 6.36
C GLN A 44 -1.02 17.69 5.06
N VAL A 45 -0.44 16.85 4.19
CA VAL A 45 0.07 17.29 2.88
C VAL A 45 -1.06 17.90 2.05
N ALA A 46 -2.23 17.25 1.99
CA ALA A 46 -3.38 17.78 1.26
C ALA A 46 -3.86 19.14 1.78
N LYS A 47 -3.85 19.36 3.11
CA LYS A 47 -4.22 20.65 3.70
C LYS A 47 -3.22 21.75 3.36
N LEU A 48 -1.91 21.46 3.44
CA LEU A 48 -0.86 22.42 3.11
C LEU A 48 -0.97 22.89 1.65
N GLU A 49 -1.26 21.96 0.75
CA GLU A 49 -1.31 22.19 -0.69
C GLU A 49 -2.70 22.56 -1.23
N LYS A 50 -3.69 22.68 -0.32
CA LYS A 50 -5.10 22.98 -0.64
C LYS A 50 -5.67 22.00 -1.68
N LEU A 51 -5.30 20.73 -1.56
CA LEU A 51 -5.79 19.64 -2.40
C LEU A 51 -7.10 19.09 -1.84
N ASP A 52 -8.16 19.10 -2.65
CA ASP A 52 -9.45 18.50 -2.27
C ASP A 52 -9.41 16.98 -2.48
N LEU A 53 -9.09 16.25 -1.41
CA LEU A 53 -9.12 14.79 -1.38
C LEU A 53 -10.52 14.20 -1.14
N GLY A 54 -11.60 14.99 -1.16
CA GLY A 54 -12.97 14.49 -0.96
C GLY A 54 -13.33 13.24 -1.80
N PRO A 55 -13.04 13.21 -3.11
CA PRO A 55 -13.28 12.02 -3.93
C PRO A 55 -12.43 10.80 -3.55
N VAL A 56 -11.21 11.03 -3.04
CA VAL A 56 -10.32 9.97 -2.57
C VAL A 56 -10.83 9.39 -1.25
N TYR A 57 -11.20 10.26 -0.31
CA TYR A 57 -11.78 9.86 0.97
C TYR A 57 -13.04 9.03 0.81
N LYS A 58 -13.90 9.39 -0.14
CA LYS A 58 -15.11 8.62 -0.42
C LYS A 58 -14.81 7.18 -0.88
N VAL A 59 -13.78 6.97 -1.70
CA VAL A 59 -13.39 5.61 -2.13
C VAL A 59 -12.89 4.79 -0.94
N LEU A 60 -12.09 5.39 -0.05
CA LEU A 60 -11.61 4.72 1.16
C LEU A 60 -12.79 4.36 2.07
N GLU A 61 -13.72 5.29 2.29
CA GLU A 61 -14.95 5.07 3.06
C GLU A 61 -15.79 3.94 2.47
N ASP A 62 -16.09 3.99 1.17
CA ASP A 62 -16.93 2.99 0.47
C ASP A 62 -16.28 1.59 0.48
N LYS A 63 -14.95 1.49 0.48
CA LYS A 63 -14.25 0.22 0.66
C LYS A 63 -14.43 -0.33 2.07
N THR A 64 -14.14 0.46 3.09
CA THR A 64 -14.25 0.01 4.49
C THR A 64 -15.69 -0.32 4.85
N ILE A 65 -16.67 0.45 4.37
CA ILE A 65 -18.10 0.15 4.55
C ILE A 65 -18.45 -1.23 3.95
N ARG A 66 -17.94 -1.57 2.76
CA ARG A 66 -18.18 -2.90 2.16
C ARG A 66 -17.60 -4.02 3.02
N LYS A 67 -16.38 -3.86 3.56
CA LYS A 67 -15.77 -4.84 4.48
C LYS A 67 -16.61 -5.05 5.73
N LEU A 68 -17.05 -3.94 6.36
CA LEU A 68 -17.94 -3.95 7.52
C LEU A 68 -19.25 -4.69 7.22
N GLN A 69 -19.88 -4.43 6.06
CA GLN A 69 -21.12 -5.10 5.65
C GLN A 69 -20.93 -6.60 5.42
N ASN A 70 -19.76 -7.01 4.94
CA ASN A 70 -19.41 -8.41 4.71
C ASN A 70 -18.92 -9.13 5.98
N ASN A 71 -18.83 -8.43 7.12
CA ASN A 71 -18.26 -8.91 8.38
C ASN A 71 -16.80 -9.38 8.26
N GLU A 72 -16.03 -8.74 7.39
CA GLU A 72 -14.60 -9.02 7.26
C GLU A 72 -13.81 -8.49 8.46
N THR A 73 -12.73 -9.18 8.83
CA THR A 73 -11.77 -8.68 9.82
C THR A 73 -11.01 -7.49 9.24
N MET A 74 -10.90 -6.42 10.03
CA MET A 74 -10.20 -5.20 9.62
C MET A 74 -8.76 -5.19 10.09
N ARG A 75 -7.86 -4.59 9.29
CA ARG A 75 -6.43 -4.48 9.65
C ARG A 75 -6.22 -3.60 10.88
N CYS A 76 -7.09 -2.60 11.04
CA CYS A 76 -7.03 -1.71 12.19
C CYS A 76 -7.26 -2.42 13.53
N TYR A 77 -7.84 -3.62 13.55
CA TYR A 77 -8.01 -4.41 14.78
C TYR A 77 -6.65 -4.87 15.30
N GLU A 78 -5.87 -5.52 14.44
CA GLU A 78 -4.51 -5.96 14.75
C GLU A 78 -3.61 -4.76 15.09
N PHE A 79 -3.68 -3.70 14.28
CA PHE A 79 -2.83 -2.54 14.51
C PHE A 79 -3.18 -1.79 15.80
N SER A 80 -4.48 -1.66 16.13
CA SER A 80 -4.90 -1.04 17.40
C SER A 80 -4.52 -1.89 18.61
N LEU A 81 -4.54 -3.22 18.47
CA LEU A 81 -4.06 -4.12 19.52
C LEU A 81 -2.56 -3.93 19.76
N LEU A 82 -1.76 -3.85 18.70
CA LEU A 82 -0.33 -3.56 18.80
C LEU A 82 -0.06 -2.20 19.48
N ILE A 83 -0.87 -1.17 19.17
CA ILE A 83 -0.80 0.13 19.84
C ILE A 83 -1.19 0.02 21.32
N ASP A 84 -2.22 -0.75 21.68
CA ASP A 84 -2.61 -0.91 23.08
C ASP A 84 -1.53 -1.67 23.88
N MET A 85 -0.84 -2.65 23.27
CA MET A 85 0.25 -3.42 23.88
C MET A 85 1.51 -2.59 24.16
N PHE A 86 1.88 -1.66 23.26
CA PHE A 86 3.18 -0.98 23.27
C PHE A 86 3.10 0.57 23.33
N GLY A 87 1.92 1.16 23.15
CA GLY A 87 1.70 2.60 23.08
C GLY A 87 1.20 3.24 24.39
N GLY A 88 1.26 2.52 25.52
CA GLY A 88 0.99 3.01 26.89
C GLY A 88 -0.45 3.42 27.24
N LYS A 89 -1.35 3.50 26.26
CA LYS A 89 -2.77 3.87 26.43
C LYS A 89 -3.71 2.71 26.74
N GLY A 90 -3.25 1.46 26.67
CA GLY A 90 -4.03 0.24 26.95
C GLY A 90 -4.41 0.00 28.42
N ARG A 91 -4.41 1.03 29.29
CA ARG A 91 -4.74 0.86 30.71
C ARG A 91 -6.21 0.45 30.88
N GLY A 92 -6.44 -0.82 31.24
CA GLY A 92 -7.76 -1.36 31.62
C GLY A 92 -8.54 -2.06 30.51
N SER A 93 -7.90 -2.43 29.40
CA SER A 93 -8.56 -3.03 28.23
C SER A 93 -8.67 -4.55 28.21
N GLY A 94 -8.06 -5.26 29.16
CA GLY A 94 -7.95 -6.73 29.13
C GLY A 94 -6.85 -7.26 28.19
N VAL A 95 -6.26 -6.39 27.36
CA VAL A 95 -5.14 -6.69 26.46
C VAL A 95 -3.88 -7.01 27.26
N GLU A 96 -3.10 -7.97 26.78
CA GLU A 96 -1.79 -8.30 27.34
C GLU A 96 -0.82 -7.13 27.17
N ALA A 97 -0.52 -6.45 28.28
CA ALA A 97 0.48 -5.39 28.27
C ALA A 97 1.88 -6.01 28.29
N ALA A 98 2.72 -5.65 27.32
CA ALA A 98 4.09 -6.14 27.24
C ALA A 98 4.94 -5.71 28.46
N ASP A 99 4.76 -4.47 28.92
CA ASP A 99 5.26 -3.94 30.20
C ASP A 99 4.49 -2.66 30.53
N ARG A 100 3.86 -2.60 31.71
CA ARG A 100 2.98 -1.47 32.10
C ARG A 100 3.73 -0.19 32.44
N ASP A 101 5.02 -0.30 32.75
CA ASP A 101 5.86 0.83 33.17
C ASP A 101 6.86 1.26 32.07
N ALA A 102 6.85 0.59 30.91
CA ALA A 102 7.72 0.92 29.80
C ALA A 102 7.31 2.23 29.08
N PRO A 103 8.27 2.96 28.49
CA PRO A 103 7.98 4.12 27.66
C PRO A 103 7.12 3.75 26.44
N GLU A 104 6.14 4.59 26.10
CA GLU A 104 5.30 4.40 24.92
C GLU A 104 6.14 4.38 23.64
N VAL A 105 5.84 3.45 22.73
CA VAL A 105 6.41 3.43 21.39
C VAL A 105 5.62 4.36 20.48
N ASP A 106 6.33 5.21 19.74
CA ASP A 106 5.72 6.09 18.73
C ASP A 106 4.91 5.28 17.71
N GLU A 107 3.71 5.75 17.38
CA GLU A 107 2.80 5.06 16.47
C GLU A 107 3.39 4.83 15.08
N ASP A 108 4.23 5.75 14.58
CA ASP A 108 4.89 5.58 13.27
C ASP A 108 5.87 4.39 13.28
N LYS A 109 6.58 4.16 14.40
CA LYS A 109 7.46 2.99 14.56
C LYS A 109 6.64 1.70 14.64
N LEU A 110 5.54 1.73 15.40
CA LEU A 110 4.62 0.59 15.48
C LEU A 110 4.02 0.26 14.12
N ARG A 111 3.69 1.28 13.31
CA ARG A 111 3.18 1.09 11.94
C ARG A 111 4.20 0.40 11.06
N THR A 112 5.47 0.84 11.07
CA THR A 112 6.54 0.17 10.31
C THR A 112 6.70 -1.29 10.72
N ILE A 113 6.69 -1.58 12.02
CA ILE A 113 6.77 -2.96 12.52
C ILE A 113 5.53 -3.77 12.08
N TYR A 114 4.33 -3.20 12.20
CA TYR A 114 3.08 -3.84 11.77
C TYR A 114 3.08 -4.20 10.29
N LEU A 115 3.59 -3.33 9.42
CA LEU A 115 3.69 -3.60 7.99
C LEU A 115 4.65 -4.77 7.68
N GLU A 116 5.73 -4.92 8.44
CA GLU A 116 6.63 -6.08 8.30
C GLU A 116 6.00 -7.37 8.87
N LEU A 117 5.15 -7.26 9.91
CA LEU A 117 4.41 -8.39 10.51
C LEU A 117 3.26 -8.91 9.63
N SER A 118 2.53 -8.00 8.99
CA SER A 118 1.28 -8.28 8.26
C SER A 118 1.49 -8.67 6.79
N GLY A 119 2.73 -8.80 6.32
CA GLY A 119 3.03 -9.23 4.96
C GLY A 119 2.45 -10.63 4.63
N MET A 120 2.00 -10.81 3.38
CA MET A 120 1.33 -12.05 2.92
C MET A 120 2.18 -13.32 3.15
N SER A 121 3.52 -13.22 3.06
CA SER A 121 4.45 -14.32 3.34
C SER A 121 5.52 -13.87 4.32
N PHE A 122 5.29 -14.11 5.62
CA PHE A 122 6.28 -13.80 6.65
C PHE A 122 7.54 -14.64 6.47
N SER A 123 8.67 -13.98 6.19
CA SER A 123 9.96 -14.59 5.88
C SER A 123 11.00 -14.30 6.95
N ASN A 124 12.05 -15.13 7.01
CA ASN A 124 13.20 -14.88 7.90
C ASN A 124 13.82 -13.48 7.69
N LYS A 125 13.76 -12.93 6.47
CA LYS A 125 14.24 -11.57 6.19
C LYS A 125 13.40 -10.50 6.90
N GLN A 126 12.08 -10.68 6.97
CA GLN A 126 11.20 -9.75 7.70
C GLN A 126 11.42 -9.85 9.21
N ALA A 127 11.61 -11.07 9.73
CA ALA A 127 12.01 -11.24 11.13
C ALA A 127 13.32 -10.49 11.45
N GLU A 128 14.35 -10.66 10.61
CA GLU A 128 15.63 -9.94 10.77
C GLU A 128 15.47 -8.42 10.69
N LYS A 129 14.61 -7.90 9.80
CA LYS A 129 14.29 -6.47 9.72
C LYS A 129 13.60 -5.96 11.00
N ILE A 130 12.65 -6.70 11.54
CA ILE A 130 11.97 -6.33 12.79
C ILE A 130 13.00 -6.23 13.91
N ILE A 131 13.83 -7.26 14.11
CA ILE A 131 14.89 -7.23 15.14
C ILE A 131 15.86 -6.07 14.91
N TYR A 132 16.21 -5.78 13.65
CA TYR A 132 17.01 -4.61 13.30
C TYR A 132 16.33 -3.30 13.74
N TYR A 133 15.04 -3.10 13.45
CA TYR A 133 14.30 -1.91 13.86
C TYR A 133 14.19 -1.77 15.39
N LEU A 134 13.91 -2.87 16.10
CA LEU A 134 13.85 -2.87 17.56
C LEU A 134 15.19 -2.42 18.18
N SER A 135 16.31 -2.89 17.63
CA SER A 135 17.64 -2.48 18.04
C SER A 135 17.95 -1.02 17.67
N LEU A 136 17.70 -0.64 16.42
CA LEU A 136 17.96 0.70 15.89
C LEU A 136 17.23 1.80 16.69
N TRP A 137 15.98 1.55 17.04
CA TRP A 137 15.12 2.49 17.76
C TRP A 137 15.16 2.30 19.29
N LYS A 138 15.96 1.37 19.80
CA LYS A 138 16.09 1.05 21.23
C LYS A 138 14.73 0.73 21.88
N LEU A 139 13.94 -0.09 21.20
CA LEU A 139 12.64 -0.56 21.68
C LEU A 139 12.83 -1.78 22.58
N ASP A 140 13.50 -1.54 23.70
CA ASP A 140 14.02 -2.59 24.58
C ASP A 140 12.91 -3.48 25.14
N HIS A 141 11.80 -2.88 25.56
CA HIS A 141 10.64 -3.60 26.09
C HIS A 141 9.94 -4.46 25.02
N PHE A 142 9.88 -3.97 23.78
CA PHE A 142 9.32 -4.74 22.65
C PHE A 142 10.22 -5.95 22.37
N TYR A 143 11.54 -5.75 22.34
CA TYR A 143 12.48 -6.86 22.20
C TYR A 143 12.33 -7.89 23.35
N THR A 144 12.22 -7.42 24.59
CA THR A 144 12.00 -8.30 25.76
C THR A 144 10.74 -9.13 25.61
N TYR A 145 9.62 -8.54 25.17
CA TYR A 145 8.37 -9.27 24.92
C TYR A 145 8.53 -10.35 23.86
N ILE A 146 9.14 -10.00 22.71
CA ILE A 146 9.40 -10.95 21.62
C ILE A 146 10.30 -12.09 22.11
N PHE A 147 11.39 -11.76 22.80
CA PHE A 147 12.35 -12.76 23.25
C PHE A 147 11.74 -13.66 24.33
N ASP A 148 10.96 -13.12 25.27
CA ASP A 148 10.27 -13.90 26.30
C ASP A 148 9.31 -14.93 25.67
N ARG A 149 8.42 -14.48 24.77
CA ARG A 149 7.50 -15.35 24.02
C ARG A 149 8.24 -16.43 23.24
N GLY A 150 9.32 -16.05 22.55
CA GLY A 150 10.14 -16.98 21.80
C GLY A 150 10.87 -18.00 22.69
N LEU A 151 11.36 -17.56 23.84
CA LEU A 151 12.08 -18.40 24.79
C LEU A 151 11.14 -19.41 25.44
N ARG A 152 9.93 -18.99 25.82
CA ARG A 152 8.86 -19.88 26.29
C ARG A 152 8.52 -20.95 25.26
N ALA A 153 8.30 -20.55 24.00
CA ALA A 153 8.00 -21.49 22.92
C ALA A 153 9.14 -22.49 22.71
N TYR A 154 10.40 -22.03 22.70
CA TYR A 154 11.56 -22.89 22.58
C TYR A 154 11.67 -23.89 23.75
N PHE A 155 11.47 -23.44 24.99
CA PHE A 155 11.56 -24.30 26.17
C PHE A 155 10.44 -25.35 26.18
N ASN A 156 9.21 -24.97 25.82
CA ASN A 156 8.09 -25.90 25.71
C ASN A 156 8.34 -26.95 24.63
N GLU A 157 8.78 -26.56 23.43
CA GLU A 157 9.12 -27.51 22.36
C GLU A 157 10.18 -28.53 22.84
N ARG A 158 11.20 -28.06 23.57
CA ARG A 158 12.23 -28.92 24.15
C ARG A 158 11.70 -29.82 25.26
N TYR A 159 10.83 -29.32 26.11
CA TYR A 159 10.17 -30.11 27.15
C TYR A 159 9.34 -31.24 26.56
N GLU A 160 8.56 -30.97 25.51
CA GLU A 160 7.77 -31.99 24.80
C GLU A 160 8.68 -33.07 24.18
N GLN A 161 9.79 -32.65 23.56
CA GLN A 161 10.76 -33.58 22.96
C GLN A 161 11.44 -34.50 23.99
N LEU A 162 11.71 -33.99 25.19
CA LEU A 162 12.40 -34.73 26.25
C LEU A 162 11.47 -35.63 27.05
N THR A 163 10.24 -35.17 27.33
CA THR A 163 9.29 -35.89 28.21
C THR A 163 8.24 -36.68 27.45
N GLY A 164 7.99 -36.36 26.17
CA GLY A 164 6.93 -36.93 25.35
C GLY A 164 5.51 -36.49 25.77
N LYS A 165 5.38 -35.54 26.69
CA LYS A 165 4.09 -34.97 27.12
C LYS A 165 3.77 -33.74 26.27
N GLN A 166 2.53 -33.64 25.82
CA GLN A 166 1.97 -32.38 25.31
C GLN A 166 1.25 -31.69 26.48
N ASP A 167 1.99 -30.89 27.24
CA ASP A 167 1.39 -30.00 28.24
C ASP A 167 1.25 -28.60 27.65
N SER A 168 0.10 -27.97 27.90
CA SER A 168 -0.20 -26.66 27.33
C SER A 168 0.57 -25.56 28.06
N ASP A 169 1.61 -25.04 27.41
CA ASP A 169 2.30 -23.76 27.69
C ASP A 169 2.77 -23.58 29.15
N LEU A 170 3.77 -24.39 29.54
CA LEU A 170 4.43 -24.29 30.85
C LEU A 170 5.32 -23.04 30.94
N ASP A 171 5.44 -22.48 32.14
CA ASP A 171 6.40 -21.40 32.39
C ASP A 171 7.85 -21.92 32.34
N ILE A 172 8.79 -21.06 31.93
CA ILE A 172 10.21 -21.43 31.81
C ILE A 172 10.75 -22.02 33.12
N HIS A 173 10.36 -21.47 34.28
CA HIS A 173 10.82 -21.97 35.56
C HIS A 173 10.22 -23.34 35.92
N GLU A 174 8.99 -23.63 35.48
CA GLU A 174 8.35 -24.94 35.67
C GLU A 174 9.10 -26.01 34.87
N ILE A 175 9.39 -25.72 33.60
CA ILE A 175 10.18 -26.59 32.71
C ILE A 175 11.56 -26.87 33.29
N ILE A 176 12.24 -25.82 33.77
CA ILE A 176 13.57 -25.94 34.38
C ILE A 176 13.54 -26.83 35.63
N ASN A 177 12.49 -26.76 36.45
CA ASN A 177 12.38 -27.58 37.65
C ASN A 177 12.11 -29.05 37.34
N GLU A 178 11.47 -29.36 36.21
CA GLU A 178 11.17 -30.75 35.82
C GLU A 178 12.31 -31.44 35.07
N VAL A 179 12.96 -30.74 34.11
CA VAL A 179 13.91 -31.36 33.16
C VAL A 179 15.32 -30.78 33.28
N SER A 180 15.53 -29.73 34.08
CA SER A 180 16.80 -29.00 34.23
C SER A 180 17.26 -28.21 32.99
N ILE A 181 18.05 -27.15 33.22
CA ILE A 181 18.59 -26.29 32.14
C ILE A 181 19.57 -27.06 31.24
N ALA A 182 20.34 -27.98 31.82
CA ALA A 182 21.36 -28.74 31.11
C ALA A 182 20.76 -29.63 30.00
N GLU A 183 19.64 -30.29 30.29
CA GLU A 183 18.96 -31.15 29.33
C GLU A 183 18.23 -30.31 28.27
N VAL A 184 17.53 -29.24 28.68
CA VAL A 184 16.81 -28.36 27.75
C VAL A 184 17.75 -27.74 26.73
N LEU A 185 18.93 -27.29 27.17
CA LEU A 185 19.93 -26.63 26.31
C LEU A 185 20.95 -27.58 25.67
N GLU A 186 20.89 -28.89 25.93
CA GLU A 186 21.88 -29.86 25.46
C GLU A 186 23.32 -29.43 25.84
N GLU A 187 23.60 -29.26 27.13
CA GLU A 187 24.87 -28.71 27.66
C GLU A 187 26.11 -29.33 26.99
N GLU A 188 26.23 -30.65 26.95
CA GLU A 188 27.42 -31.32 26.39
C GLU A 188 27.69 -30.92 24.94
N LYS A 189 26.65 -30.95 24.10
CA LYS A 189 26.75 -30.56 22.69
C LYS A 189 27.07 -29.09 22.54
N LEU A 190 26.53 -28.23 23.40
CA LEU A 190 26.79 -26.80 23.38
C LEU A 190 28.25 -26.49 23.73
N LEU A 191 28.82 -27.21 24.71
CA LEU A 191 30.24 -27.10 25.05
C LEU A 191 31.12 -27.60 23.89
N GLU A 192 30.76 -28.70 23.25
CA GLU A 192 31.47 -29.25 22.08
C GLU A 192 31.45 -28.28 20.89
N ASP A 193 30.28 -27.74 20.54
CA ASP A 193 30.10 -26.77 19.46
C ASP A 193 30.96 -25.51 19.71
N TYR A 194 30.98 -24.98 20.94
CA TYR A 194 31.79 -23.82 21.30
C TYR A 194 33.30 -24.09 21.13
N VAL A 195 33.77 -25.25 21.58
CA VAL A 195 35.18 -25.65 21.46
C VAL A 195 35.57 -25.86 20.00
N PHE A 196 34.68 -26.44 19.19
CA PHE A 196 34.88 -26.60 17.75
C PHE A 196 35.03 -25.24 17.05
N ASP A 197 34.18 -24.28 17.36
CA ASP A 197 34.25 -22.92 16.81
C ASP A 197 35.52 -22.18 17.27
N ALA A 198 35.86 -22.28 18.57
CA ALA A 198 37.06 -21.66 19.14
C ALA A 198 38.37 -22.24 18.56
N SER A 199 38.34 -23.48 18.09
CA SER A 199 39.47 -24.14 17.41
C SER A 199 39.53 -23.87 15.89
N GLY A 200 38.67 -23.00 15.35
CA GLY A 200 38.68 -22.59 13.95
C GLY A 200 38.23 -23.67 12.97
N GLY A 201 37.43 -24.64 13.41
CA GLY A 201 36.84 -25.68 12.57
C GLY A 201 37.82 -26.72 12.02
N SER A 202 39.09 -26.71 12.44
CA SER A 202 40.06 -27.74 12.12
C SER A 202 40.84 -28.17 13.36
N LEU A 203 40.53 -29.36 13.86
CA LEU A 203 41.46 -30.12 14.70
C LEU A 203 42.54 -30.71 13.78
N SER A 204 43.37 -29.86 13.16
CA SER A 204 44.48 -30.33 12.34
C SER A 204 45.47 -31.09 13.23
N GLN A 205 45.85 -32.30 12.82
CA GLN A 205 46.69 -33.23 13.60
C GLN A 205 48.14 -32.77 13.86
N GLU A 206 48.53 -31.58 13.40
CA GLU A 206 49.86 -31.03 13.71
C GLU A 206 49.81 -30.21 15.01
N GLY A 207 50.17 -30.87 16.12
CA GLY A 207 50.32 -30.23 17.43
C GLY A 207 49.36 -30.74 18.51
N LEU A 208 49.31 -32.07 18.74
CA LEU A 208 48.44 -32.74 19.73
C LEU A 208 48.40 -32.06 21.12
N LYS A 209 49.53 -31.49 21.57
CA LYS A 209 49.62 -30.80 22.86
C LYS A 209 48.99 -29.41 22.86
N GLU A 210 49.13 -28.66 21.77
CA GLU A 210 48.54 -27.33 21.61
C GLU A 210 47.02 -27.46 21.35
N GLY A 211 46.60 -28.44 20.54
CA GLY A 211 45.20 -28.77 20.33
C GLY A 211 44.48 -29.15 21.62
N LEU A 212 45.05 -30.05 22.43
CA LEU A 212 44.50 -30.43 23.74
C LEU A 212 44.43 -29.24 24.72
N GLN A 213 45.38 -28.31 24.65
CA GLN A 213 45.39 -27.13 25.52
C GLN A 213 44.33 -26.10 25.10
N ILE A 214 44.12 -25.92 23.78
CA ILE A 214 43.04 -25.10 23.23
C ILE A 214 41.68 -25.70 23.60
N GLU A 215 41.50 -27.01 23.41
CA GLU A 215 40.27 -27.73 23.75
C GLU A 215 39.93 -27.57 25.24
N LYS A 216 40.91 -27.81 26.12
CA LYS A 216 40.73 -27.66 27.57
C LYS A 216 40.36 -26.22 27.95
N THR A 217 41.07 -25.24 27.40
CA THR A 217 40.81 -23.82 27.71
C THR A 217 39.45 -23.37 27.20
N GLY A 218 39.08 -23.79 25.99
CA GLY A 218 37.77 -23.50 25.40
C GLY A 218 36.64 -24.14 26.20
N ARG A 219 36.82 -25.38 26.67
CA ARG A 219 35.83 -26.07 27.51
C ARG A 219 35.65 -25.38 28.87
N GLU A 220 36.75 -25.01 29.53
CA GLU A 220 36.69 -24.26 30.80
C GLU A 220 36.03 -22.89 30.64
N GLU A 221 36.18 -22.23 29.48
CA GLU A 221 35.51 -20.97 29.17
C GLU A 221 34.01 -21.18 28.90
N ALA A 222 33.66 -22.15 28.06
CA ALA A 222 32.29 -22.52 27.74
C ALA A 222 31.49 -22.90 29.00
N GLU A 223 32.08 -23.69 29.91
CA GLU A 223 31.47 -24.05 31.19
C GLU A 223 31.18 -22.81 32.05
N LYS A 224 32.12 -21.85 32.12
CA LYS A 224 31.91 -20.59 32.86
C LYS A 224 30.76 -19.77 32.26
N LEU A 225 30.68 -19.70 30.94
CA LEU A 225 29.62 -18.99 30.23
C LEU A 225 28.27 -19.71 30.40
N PHE A 226 28.24 -21.04 30.36
CA PHE A 226 27.04 -21.85 30.59
C PHE A 226 26.51 -21.70 32.02
N VAL A 227 27.38 -21.71 33.03
CA VAL A 227 27.00 -21.43 34.43
C VAL A 227 26.42 -20.03 34.56
N ARG A 228 26.97 -19.03 33.84
CA ARG A 228 26.42 -17.66 33.83
C ARG A 228 25.03 -17.62 33.19
N LEU A 229 24.83 -18.28 32.05
CA LEU A 229 23.52 -18.38 31.40
C LEU A 229 22.50 -19.08 32.31
N SER A 230 22.87 -20.21 32.91
CA SER A 230 22.01 -20.96 33.83
C SER A 230 21.55 -20.11 35.01
N LYS A 231 22.47 -19.32 35.60
CA LYS A 231 22.12 -18.37 36.67
C LYS A 231 21.16 -17.29 36.22
N LEU A 232 21.21 -16.85 34.96
CA LEU A 232 20.28 -15.86 34.42
C LEU A 232 18.89 -16.47 34.21
N LEU A 233 18.82 -17.69 33.66
CA LEU A 233 17.58 -18.43 33.45
C LEU A 233 16.86 -18.84 34.75
N GLN A 234 17.59 -18.89 35.87
CA GLN A 234 17.01 -19.15 37.20
C GLN A 234 16.51 -17.88 37.91
N ARG A 235 16.78 -16.67 37.38
CA ARG A 235 16.30 -15.42 37.99
C ARG A 235 14.83 -15.22 37.67
N ASN A 236 14.10 -14.72 38.66
CA ASN A 236 12.74 -14.23 38.49
C ASN A 236 12.67 -12.77 39.00
N PRO A 237 12.37 -11.78 38.14
CA PRO A 237 12.09 -11.88 36.71
C PRO A 237 13.35 -12.17 35.86
N LEU A 238 13.13 -12.78 34.69
CA LEU A 238 14.17 -13.03 33.69
C LEU A 238 14.61 -11.71 33.03
N ASP A 239 15.93 -11.47 32.98
CA ASP A 239 16.49 -10.39 32.15
C ASP A 239 16.76 -10.95 30.75
N GLN A 240 15.78 -10.80 29.87
CA GLN A 240 15.81 -11.38 28.51
C GLN A 240 17.01 -10.90 27.68
N ARG A 241 17.48 -9.67 27.91
CA ARG A 241 18.67 -9.16 27.24
C ARG A 241 19.94 -9.77 27.78
N ALA A 242 20.04 -9.92 29.09
CA ALA A 242 21.18 -10.62 29.68
C ALA A 242 21.23 -12.07 29.22
N VAL A 243 20.07 -12.74 29.11
CA VAL A 243 19.95 -14.10 28.56
C VAL A 243 20.39 -14.13 27.10
N ALA A 244 19.81 -13.31 26.22
CA ALA A 244 20.19 -13.25 24.81
C ALA A 244 21.69 -12.97 24.62
N LYS A 245 22.25 -12.06 25.43
CA LYS A 245 23.70 -11.78 25.42
C LYS A 245 24.52 -12.99 25.88
N ALA A 246 24.13 -13.65 26.96
CA ALA A 246 24.84 -14.83 27.45
C ALA A 246 24.76 -16.02 26.47
N MET A 247 23.62 -16.19 25.79
CA MET A 247 23.49 -17.14 24.69
C MET A 247 24.40 -16.80 23.52
N LYS A 248 24.54 -15.51 23.19
CA LYS A 248 25.44 -15.06 22.13
C LYS A 248 26.91 -15.24 22.49
N ASP A 249 27.27 -14.95 23.74
CA ASP A 249 28.60 -15.22 24.29
C ASP A 249 28.95 -16.72 24.16
N LEU A 250 27.96 -17.62 24.14
CA LEU A 250 28.07 -19.07 23.90
C LEU A 250 27.94 -19.50 22.42
N HIS A 251 28.06 -18.56 21.47
CA HIS A 251 27.92 -18.81 20.02
C HIS A 251 26.57 -19.44 19.61
N MET A 252 25.51 -19.21 20.40
CA MET A 252 24.18 -19.77 20.13
C MET A 252 23.38 -18.94 19.10
N ASP A 253 24.02 -18.28 18.13
CA ASP A 253 23.37 -17.33 17.21
C ASP A 253 22.19 -17.96 16.46
N ARG A 254 22.30 -19.23 16.06
CA ARG A 254 21.21 -19.94 15.40
C ARG A 254 19.99 -20.12 16.32
N ARG A 255 20.22 -20.44 17.60
CA ARG A 255 19.14 -20.61 18.58
C ARG A 255 18.50 -19.28 18.93
N ILE A 256 19.30 -18.20 19.06
CA ILE A 256 18.77 -16.84 19.23
C ILE A 256 17.84 -16.48 18.08
N LYS A 257 18.26 -16.69 16.82
CA LYS A 257 17.40 -16.44 15.65
C LYS A 257 16.11 -17.27 15.67
N MET A 258 16.17 -18.53 16.11
CA MET A 258 14.98 -19.38 16.26
C MET A 258 14.04 -18.85 17.34
N ILE A 259 14.58 -18.42 18.49
CA ILE A 259 13.81 -17.80 19.58
C ILE A 259 13.15 -16.51 19.10
N GLU A 260 13.91 -15.60 18.51
CA GLU A 260 13.39 -14.34 17.97
C GLU A 260 12.30 -14.58 16.90
N GLY A 261 12.54 -15.52 15.98
CA GLY A 261 11.56 -15.89 14.97
C GLY A 261 10.27 -16.47 15.56
N SER A 262 10.39 -17.34 16.57
CA SER A 262 9.24 -17.94 17.27
C SER A 262 8.46 -16.90 18.07
N GLY A 263 9.16 -15.94 18.69
CA GLY A 263 8.54 -14.83 19.40
C GLY A 263 7.76 -13.90 18.48
N ILE A 264 8.30 -13.59 17.31
CA ILE A 264 7.61 -12.80 16.29
C ILE A 264 6.40 -13.55 15.72
N ALA A 265 6.54 -14.86 15.47
CA ALA A 265 5.41 -15.69 15.05
C ALA A 265 4.30 -15.71 16.12
N GLY A 266 4.66 -15.87 17.40
CA GLY A 266 3.71 -15.80 18.51
C GLY A 266 3.00 -14.46 18.63
N LEU A 267 3.70 -13.33 18.44
CA LEU A 267 3.06 -12.01 18.39
C LEU A 267 2.08 -11.92 17.21
N ARG A 268 2.46 -12.38 16.02
CA ARG A 268 1.58 -12.35 14.85
C ARG A 268 0.32 -13.17 15.08
N ASP A 269 0.47 -14.38 15.60
CA ASP A 269 -0.66 -15.26 15.93
C ASP A 269 -1.56 -14.64 16.99
N TYR A 270 -0.99 -13.99 18.02
CA TYR A 270 -1.74 -13.24 19.02
C TYR A 270 -2.59 -12.13 18.37
N LEU A 271 -1.99 -11.29 17.52
CA LEU A 271 -2.71 -10.20 16.84
C LEU A 271 -3.88 -10.71 15.99
N GLN A 272 -3.69 -11.83 15.29
CA GLN A 272 -4.70 -12.44 14.43
C GLN A 272 -5.81 -13.15 15.20
N THR A 273 -5.49 -13.75 16.35
CA THR A 273 -6.45 -14.51 17.16
C THR A 273 -7.30 -13.62 18.07
N HIS A 274 -6.79 -12.46 18.50
CA HIS A 274 -7.46 -11.55 19.43
C HIS A 274 -8.17 -10.38 18.72
N ALA A 275 -8.78 -10.66 17.57
CA ALA A 275 -9.45 -9.64 16.76
C ALA A 275 -10.60 -8.91 17.49
N VAL A 276 -11.30 -9.59 18.42
CA VAL A 276 -12.37 -8.97 19.23
C VAL A 276 -11.80 -7.92 20.18
N GLU A 277 -10.68 -8.21 20.84
CA GLU A 277 -9.98 -7.25 21.69
C GLU A 277 -9.46 -6.06 20.89
N GLY A 278 -8.89 -6.33 19.71
CA GLY A 278 -8.45 -5.30 18.76
C GLY A 278 -9.59 -4.41 18.28
N ALA A 279 -10.78 -4.98 18.01
CA ALA A 279 -11.96 -4.20 17.66
C ALA A 279 -12.45 -3.34 18.83
N GLY A 280 -12.36 -3.85 20.06
CA GLY A 280 -12.59 -3.05 21.27
C GLY A 280 -11.59 -1.89 21.43
N ALA A 281 -10.32 -2.10 21.06
CA ALA A 281 -9.30 -1.06 21.03
C ALA A 281 -9.63 0.04 20.01
N VAL A 282 -10.07 -0.34 18.82
CA VAL A 282 -10.59 0.61 17.81
C VAL A 282 -11.76 1.42 18.38
N MET A 283 -12.73 0.76 19.02
CA MET A 283 -13.89 1.44 19.60
C MET A 283 -13.47 2.52 20.61
N ARG A 284 -12.57 2.19 21.55
CA ARG A 284 -12.04 3.17 22.51
C ARG A 284 -11.30 4.32 21.83
N ARG A 285 -10.43 4.00 20.87
CA ARG A 285 -9.57 4.96 20.17
C ARG A 285 -10.38 6.03 19.42
N PHE A 286 -11.43 5.62 18.72
CA PHE A 286 -12.28 6.53 17.95
C PHE A 286 -13.50 7.03 18.73
N GLY A 287 -13.70 6.56 19.97
CA GLY A 287 -14.78 6.98 20.85
C GLY A 287 -16.14 6.42 20.45
N PHE A 288 -16.18 5.22 19.89
CA PHE A 288 -17.40 4.46 19.64
C PHE A 288 -17.91 3.82 20.94
N ALA A 289 -19.23 3.68 21.06
CA ALA A 289 -19.84 2.89 22.12
C ALA A 289 -19.66 1.39 21.86
N LEU A 290 -19.18 0.67 22.88
CA LEU A 290 -19.11 -0.80 22.87
C LEU A 290 -20.52 -1.40 22.99
N PRO A 291 -20.85 -2.46 22.24
CA PRO A 291 -22.09 -3.20 22.44
C PRO A 291 -22.16 -3.80 23.85
N GLU A 292 -23.31 -3.72 24.52
CA GLU A 292 -23.50 -4.20 25.90
C GLU A 292 -23.56 -5.73 26.01
N ALA A 293 -23.89 -6.43 24.92
CA ALA A 293 -23.97 -7.88 24.86
C ALA A 293 -22.97 -8.41 23.82
N LEU A 294 -21.76 -8.72 24.27
CA LEU A 294 -20.79 -9.49 23.50
C LEU A 294 -20.75 -10.89 24.09
N ASP A 295 -21.08 -11.89 23.27
CA ASP A 295 -20.82 -13.28 23.62
C ASP A 295 -19.35 -13.58 23.31
N GLU A 296 -18.48 -13.46 24.31
CA GLU A 296 -17.05 -13.75 24.15
C GLU A 296 -16.77 -15.22 23.84
N SER A 297 -17.75 -16.12 24.00
CA SER A 297 -17.61 -17.53 23.65
C SER A 297 -17.81 -17.82 22.15
N ASP A 298 -18.50 -16.93 21.43
CA ASP A 298 -18.67 -16.99 19.96
C ASP A 298 -17.98 -15.79 19.30
N ARG A 299 -16.72 -16.02 18.89
CA ARG A 299 -15.88 -15.01 18.25
C ARG A 299 -16.52 -14.44 16.97
N GLU A 300 -17.18 -15.26 16.17
CA GLU A 300 -17.76 -14.80 14.90
C GLU A 300 -18.98 -13.89 15.16
N ASP A 301 -19.83 -14.26 16.11
CA ASP A 301 -21.00 -13.45 16.47
C ASP A 301 -20.60 -12.14 17.18
N ALA A 302 -19.59 -12.19 18.04
CA ALA A 302 -19.01 -11.00 18.66
C ALA A 302 -18.46 -10.03 17.60
N LEU A 303 -17.67 -10.52 16.64
CA LEU A 303 -17.14 -9.69 15.55
C LEU A 303 -18.25 -9.11 14.67
N ARG A 304 -19.27 -9.92 14.33
CA ARG A 304 -20.44 -9.45 13.55
C ARG A 304 -21.17 -8.32 14.28
N THR A 305 -21.39 -8.48 15.58
CA THR A 305 -22.05 -7.48 16.44
C THR A 305 -21.24 -6.18 16.51
N ILE A 306 -19.93 -6.29 16.68
CA ILE A 306 -19.02 -5.13 16.70
C ILE A 306 -18.99 -4.43 15.34
N ASN A 307 -18.85 -5.18 14.24
CA ASN A 307 -18.84 -4.64 12.87
C ASN A 307 -20.15 -3.90 12.56
N ALA A 308 -21.31 -4.49 12.90
CA ALA A 308 -22.60 -3.82 12.75
C ALA A 308 -22.68 -2.52 13.55
N SER A 309 -22.16 -2.53 14.78
CA SER A 309 -22.10 -1.34 15.63
C SER A 309 -21.18 -0.26 15.04
N LEU A 310 -19.96 -0.60 14.62
CA LEU A 310 -19.03 0.31 13.95
C LEU A 310 -19.64 0.91 12.68
N LEU A 311 -20.30 0.10 11.86
CA LEU A 311 -20.98 0.57 10.65
C LEU A 311 -22.07 1.59 10.97
N SER A 312 -22.91 1.31 11.97
CA SER A 312 -23.98 2.22 12.39
C SER A 312 -23.46 3.56 12.94
N GLN A 313 -22.36 3.52 13.71
CA GLN A 313 -21.81 4.69 14.36
C GLN A 313 -20.91 5.50 13.42
N SER A 314 -20.14 4.86 12.55
CA SER A 314 -19.15 5.51 11.67
C SER A 314 -19.75 6.53 10.71
N GLN A 315 -21.01 6.36 10.31
CA GLN A 315 -21.71 7.27 9.40
C GLN A 315 -22.25 8.53 10.08
N SER A 316 -22.23 8.60 11.41
CA SER A 316 -22.96 9.62 12.17
C SER A 316 -22.09 10.77 12.70
N PHE A 317 -20.76 10.68 12.66
CA PHE A 317 -19.86 11.74 13.16
C PHE A 317 -18.46 11.74 12.52
N GLU A 318 -17.72 12.85 12.69
CA GLU A 318 -16.42 13.11 12.07
C GLU A 318 -15.35 12.06 12.39
N LYS A 319 -15.23 11.63 13.67
CA LYS A 319 -14.31 10.55 14.05
C LYS A 319 -14.70 9.20 13.43
N GLY A 320 -15.97 9.01 13.11
CA GLY A 320 -16.46 7.85 12.37
C GLY A 320 -15.90 7.79 10.95
N LEU A 321 -15.96 8.91 10.23
CA LEU A 321 -15.35 9.04 8.90
C LEU A 321 -13.82 8.92 8.96
N HIS A 322 -13.20 9.44 10.03
CA HIS A 322 -11.77 9.31 10.25
C HIS A 322 -11.34 7.83 10.37
N PHE A 323 -12.08 7.05 11.17
CA PHE A 323 -11.90 5.59 11.26
C PHE A 323 -12.00 4.91 9.90
N LEU A 324 -13.07 5.17 9.13
CA LEU A 324 -13.27 4.53 7.82
C LEU A 324 -12.10 4.81 6.87
N ARG A 325 -11.64 6.07 6.80
CA ARG A 325 -10.54 6.46 5.92
C ARG A 325 -9.21 5.86 6.38
N TRP A 326 -9.00 5.76 7.69
CA TRP A 326 -7.79 5.19 8.25
C TRP A 326 -7.69 3.69 7.96
N GLU A 327 -8.76 2.92 8.18
CA GLU A 327 -8.81 1.51 7.77
C GLU A 327 -8.62 1.37 6.25
N GLY A 328 -9.27 2.21 5.44
CA GLY A 328 -9.12 2.15 3.99
C GLY A 328 -7.69 2.40 3.49
N VAL A 329 -6.90 3.23 4.19
CA VAL A 329 -5.46 3.41 3.91
C VAL A 329 -4.65 2.23 4.43
N LEU A 330 -4.95 1.75 5.63
CA LEU A 330 -4.22 0.64 6.24
C LEU A 330 -4.39 -0.68 5.46
N ASP A 331 -5.53 -0.86 4.80
CA ASP A 331 -5.87 -2.03 4.02
C ASP A 331 -5.36 -1.99 2.57
N HIS A 332 -4.76 -0.88 2.14
CA HIS A 332 -4.31 -0.72 0.75
C HIS A 332 -3.06 -1.57 0.45
N GLU A 333 -3.20 -2.62 -0.35
CA GLU A 333 -2.13 -3.62 -0.51
C GLU A 333 -0.99 -3.24 -1.46
N LEU A 334 -1.19 -2.33 -2.41
CA LEU A 334 -0.16 -2.07 -3.43
C LEU A 334 0.94 -1.15 -2.94
N ILE A 335 2.16 -1.69 -2.96
CA ILE A 335 3.36 -0.98 -2.57
C ILE A 335 3.90 -0.18 -3.77
N ILE A 336 3.86 1.14 -3.62
CA ILE A 336 4.52 2.08 -4.53
C ILE A 336 5.92 2.32 -3.99
N GLU A 337 6.95 2.15 -4.82
CA GLU A 337 8.32 2.50 -4.45
C GLU A 337 8.52 4.01 -4.58
N GLU A 338 8.17 4.55 -5.74
CA GLU A 338 8.29 5.99 -6.03
C GLU A 338 7.12 6.49 -6.87
N GLY A 339 6.70 7.73 -6.62
CA GLY A 339 5.74 8.43 -7.45
C GLY A 339 6.11 9.89 -7.58
N HIS A 340 6.14 10.40 -8.80
CA HIS A 340 6.51 11.78 -9.09
C HIS A 340 5.55 12.38 -10.10
N CYS A 341 5.35 13.70 -10.01
CA CYS A 341 4.56 14.44 -10.98
C CYS A 341 5.35 15.65 -11.46
N TYR A 342 5.52 15.77 -12.76
CA TYR A 342 6.31 16.82 -13.38
C TYR A 342 5.42 17.72 -14.23
N THR A 343 5.64 19.02 -14.12
CA THR A 343 5.16 19.99 -15.11
C THR A 343 6.17 20.04 -16.26
N VAL A 344 5.78 19.59 -17.44
CA VAL A 344 6.61 19.45 -18.64
C VAL A 344 6.21 20.51 -19.66
N HIS A 345 7.19 21.17 -20.26
CA HIS A 345 6.96 22.25 -21.25
C HIS A 345 6.05 23.39 -20.74
N GLY A 346 6.01 23.59 -19.41
CA GLY A 346 5.28 24.67 -18.73
C GLY A 346 3.78 24.42 -18.50
N ASP A 347 3.14 23.55 -19.28
CA ASP A 347 1.68 23.38 -19.26
C ASP A 347 1.21 21.92 -19.33
N SER A 348 2.10 20.97 -19.59
CA SER A 348 1.78 19.54 -19.59
C SER A 348 2.10 18.93 -18.23
N LEU A 349 1.33 17.92 -17.81
CA LEU A 349 1.68 17.08 -16.68
C LEU A 349 2.17 15.73 -17.15
N LEU A 350 3.19 15.22 -16.47
CA LEU A 350 3.66 13.84 -16.54
C LEU A 350 3.66 13.27 -15.14
N LEU A 351 2.77 12.32 -14.90
CA LEU A 351 2.74 11.50 -13.69
C LEU A 351 3.52 10.22 -13.97
N MET A 352 4.51 9.96 -13.13
CA MET A 352 5.36 8.77 -13.18
C MET A 352 5.16 8.00 -11.89
N ILE A 353 4.89 6.71 -11.98
CA ILE A 353 4.85 5.79 -10.83
C ILE A 353 5.78 4.63 -11.09
N ARG A 354 6.62 4.31 -10.12
CA ARG A 354 7.42 3.09 -10.07
C ARG A 354 6.88 2.20 -8.93
N PRO A 355 6.20 1.09 -9.24
CA PRO A 355 5.89 0.06 -8.27
C PRO A 355 7.17 -0.72 -7.88
N ILE A 356 7.08 -1.58 -6.88
CA ILE A 356 8.16 -2.54 -6.54
C ILE A 356 8.48 -3.49 -7.71
N GLU A 357 7.50 -3.73 -8.59
CA GLU A 357 7.72 -4.45 -9.85
C GLU A 357 8.46 -3.52 -10.84
N GLU A 358 9.41 -4.05 -11.62
CA GLU A 358 10.28 -3.28 -12.56
C GLU A 358 9.55 -2.60 -13.75
N VAL A 359 8.29 -2.21 -13.58
CA VAL A 359 7.42 -1.61 -14.60
C VAL A 359 7.14 -0.15 -14.26
N GLU A 360 7.79 0.78 -14.95
CA GLU A 360 7.49 2.21 -14.79
C GLU A 360 6.18 2.55 -15.50
N HIS A 361 5.31 3.31 -14.85
CA HIS A 361 4.01 3.73 -15.39
C HIS A 361 3.99 5.25 -15.60
N PHE A 362 3.50 5.68 -16.75
CA PHE A 362 3.44 7.08 -17.15
C PHE A 362 2.03 7.48 -17.57
N LEU A 363 1.48 8.53 -16.97
CA LEU A 363 0.22 9.14 -17.36
C LEU A 363 0.43 10.63 -17.62
N TYR A 364 0.09 11.11 -18.82
CA TYR A 364 0.42 12.48 -19.23
C TYR A 364 -0.66 13.17 -20.04
N GLY A 365 -0.75 14.49 -19.92
CA GLY A 365 -1.76 15.31 -20.59
C GLY A 365 -1.50 16.81 -20.43
N LEU A 366 -2.30 17.65 -21.09
CA LEU A 366 -2.17 19.10 -21.05
C LEU A 366 -3.13 19.71 -20.02
N TYR A 367 -2.58 20.27 -18.94
CA TYR A 367 -3.33 20.85 -17.82
C TYR A 367 -2.66 22.16 -17.36
N PRO A 368 -2.89 23.29 -18.06
CA PRO A 368 -2.17 24.53 -17.81
C PRO A 368 -2.55 25.22 -16.49
N LEU A 369 -3.78 25.00 -15.99
CA LEU A 369 -4.28 25.67 -14.80
C LEU A 369 -4.10 24.79 -13.56
N THR A 370 -3.69 25.38 -12.44
CA THR A 370 -3.55 24.67 -11.15
C THR A 370 -4.79 23.86 -10.73
N PRO A 371 -6.03 24.37 -10.86
CA PRO A 371 -7.22 23.58 -10.53
C PRO A 371 -7.37 22.32 -11.39
N ASP A 372 -7.01 22.38 -12.67
CA ASP A 372 -7.09 21.25 -13.60
C ASP A 372 -6.02 20.20 -13.27
N ARG A 373 -4.81 20.65 -12.91
CA ARG A 373 -3.72 19.79 -12.42
C ARG A 373 -4.13 19.03 -11.17
N ASN A 374 -4.65 19.75 -10.18
CA ASN A 374 -5.12 19.16 -8.93
C ASN A 374 -6.26 18.17 -9.17
N ARG A 375 -7.23 18.52 -10.03
CA ARG A 375 -8.31 17.61 -10.40
C ARG A 375 -7.80 16.34 -11.07
N PHE A 376 -6.81 16.44 -11.96
CA PHE A 376 -6.18 15.29 -12.60
C PHE A 376 -5.52 14.37 -11.58
N ILE A 377 -4.72 14.93 -10.66
CA ILE A 377 -4.06 14.18 -9.59
C ILE A 377 -5.07 13.47 -8.68
N VAL A 378 -6.10 14.18 -8.23
CA VAL A 378 -7.16 13.60 -7.38
C VAL A 378 -7.93 12.51 -8.12
N THR A 379 -8.22 12.70 -9.41
CA THR A 379 -8.90 11.71 -10.25
C THR A 379 -8.05 10.44 -10.41
N PHE A 380 -6.74 10.60 -10.59
CA PHE A 380 -5.80 9.49 -10.61
C PHE A 380 -5.79 8.75 -9.27
N LEU A 381 -5.56 9.45 -8.15
CA LEU A 381 -5.51 8.84 -6.82
C LEU A 381 -6.81 8.09 -6.49
N ARG A 382 -7.96 8.67 -6.83
CA ARG A 382 -9.27 8.04 -6.66
C ARG A 382 -9.33 6.69 -7.38
N HIS A 383 -9.02 6.67 -8.68
CA HIS A 383 -9.10 5.44 -9.47
C HIS A 383 -7.99 4.45 -9.14
N TYR A 384 -6.82 4.94 -8.71
CA TYR A 384 -5.74 4.09 -8.24
C TYR A 384 -6.18 3.31 -7.00
N LEU A 385 -6.71 4.00 -6.00
CA LEU A 385 -7.25 3.36 -4.80
C LEU A 385 -8.44 2.46 -5.14
N GLU A 386 -9.32 2.85 -6.05
CA GLU A 386 -10.49 2.02 -6.40
C GLU A 386 -10.12 0.71 -7.12
N GLN A 387 -9.14 0.75 -8.03
CA GLN A 387 -8.84 -0.36 -8.94
C GLN A 387 -7.69 -1.25 -8.48
N GLU A 388 -6.83 -0.76 -7.57
CA GLU A 388 -5.67 -1.48 -7.04
C GLU A 388 -4.74 -2.02 -8.15
N GLN A 389 -4.74 -1.41 -9.34
CA GLN A 389 -3.86 -1.76 -10.45
C GLN A 389 -3.64 -0.54 -11.32
N PHE A 390 -2.37 -0.21 -11.62
CA PHE A 390 -2.02 1.00 -12.38
C PHE A 390 -2.64 1.01 -13.78
N ASN A 391 -2.58 -0.10 -14.51
CA ASN A 391 -3.14 -0.19 -15.87
C ASN A 391 -4.65 0.08 -15.89
N ARG A 392 -5.38 -0.44 -14.89
CA ARG A 392 -6.82 -0.25 -14.75
C ARG A 392 -7.16 1.16 -14.30
N ALA A 393 -6.40 1.69 -13.34
CA ALA A 393 -6.55 3.07 -12.88
C ALA A 393 -6.31 4.08 -14.02
N ALA A 394 -5.23 3.92 -14.78
CA ALA A 394 -4.92 4.73 -15.96
C ALA A 394 -6.05 4.66 -17.00
N SER A 395 -6.53 3.45 -17.32
CA SER A 395 -7.66 3.27 -18.25
C SER A 395 -8.93 3.95 -17.75
N ALA A 396 -9.21 3.88 -16.44
CA ALA A 396 -10.36 4.53 -15.82
C ALA A 396 -10.25 6.06 -15.86
N VAL A 397 -9.05 6.62 -15.63
CA VAL A 397 -8.79 8.06 -15.76
C VAL A 397 -9.00 8.50 -17.21
N ILE A 398 -8.44 7.78 -18.19
CA ILE A 398 -8.63 8.10 -19.62
C ILE A 398 -10.11 8.07 -19.98
N LYS A 399 -10.83 7.03 -19.54
CA LYS A 399 -12.28 6.92 -19.75
C LYS A 399 -13.06 8.07 -19.09
N HIS A 400 -12.72 8.45 -17.87
CA HIS A 400 -13.34 9.56 -17.15
C HIS A 400 -13.24 10.87 -17.94
N TYR A 401 -12.04 11.19 -18.44
CA TYR A 401 -11.81 12.38 -19.26
C TYR A 401 -12.46 12.27 -20.64
N LEU A 402 -12.47 11.10 -21.25
CA LEU A 402 -13.21 10.87 -22.49
C LEU A 402 -14.70 11.14 -22.30
N ASP A 403 -15.34 10.60 -21.27
CA ASP A 403 -16.77 10.78 -21.03
C ASP A 403 -17.12 12.25 -20.78
N GLN A 404 -16.30 12.98 -20.01
CA GLN A 404 -16.52 14.40 -19.73
C GLN A 404 -16.27 15.31 -20.94
N LEU A 405 -15.23 15.03 -21.73
CA LEU A 405 -14.80 15.92 -22.81
C LEU A 405 -15.43 15.56 -24.16
N THR A 406 -16.00 14.37 -24.33
CA THR A 406 -16.56 13.93 -25.62
C THR A 406 -17.63 14.89 -26.15
N GLY A 407 -18.55 15.36 -25.30
CA GLY A 407 -19.59 16.32 -25.71
C GLY A 407 -19.00 17.65 -26.22
N PRO A 408 -18.23 18.38 -25.39
CA PRO A 408 -17.56 19.62 -25.78
C PRO A 408 -16.66 19.47 -27.02
N VAL A 409 -15.91 18.38 -27.12
CA VAL A 409 -14.99 18.13 -28.23
C VAL A 409 -15.74 17.86 -29.53
N ARG A 410 -16.83 17.09 -29.49
CA ARG A 410 -17.69 16.88 -30.67
C ARG A 410 -18.34 18.17 -31.14
N ASN A 411 -18.78 19.02 -30.22
CA ASN A 411 -19.32 20.34 -30.57
C ASN A 411 -18.25 21.23 -31.23
N SER A 412 -17.05 21.26 -30.66
CA SER A 412 -15.92 22.01 -31.25
C SER A 412 -15.55 21.50 -32.64
N ASN A 413 -15.51 20.17 -32.83
CA ASN A 413 -15.27 19.56 -34.14
C ASN A 413 -16.40 19.88 -35.13
N ALA A 414 -17.67 19.85 -34.69
CA ALA A 414 -18.81 20.22 -35.53
C ALA A 414 -18.69 21.67 -36.04
N ILE A 415 -18.36 22.61 -35.15
CA ILE A 415 -18.15 24.02 -35.50
C ILE A 415 -16.95 24.16 -36.44
N ARG A 416 -15.81 23.55 -36.11
CA ARG A 416 -14.59 23.63 -36.92
C ARG A 416 -14.80 23.08 -38.33
N THR A 417 -15.40 21.90 -38.45
CA THR A 417 -15.69 21.29 -39.76
C THR A 417 -16.73 22.09 -40.54
N GLY A 418 -17.75 22.63 -39.87
CA GLY A 418 -18.71 23.55 -40.48
C GLY A 418 -18.04 24.80 -41.06
N VAL A 419 -17.21 25.48 -40.25
CA VAL A 419 -16.47 26.69 -40.67
C VAL A 419 -15.50 26.39 -41.81
N LEU A 420 -14.80 25.25 -41.79
CA LEU A 420 -13.89 24.86 -42.86
C LEU A 420 -14.61 24.48 -44.17
N ALA A 421 -15.82 23.93 -44.08
CA ALA A 421 -16.64 23.57 -45.24
C ALA A 421 -17.37 24.76 -45.86
N LEU A 422 -17.63 25.82 -45.08
CA LEU A 422 -18.42 26.99 -45.48
C LEU A 422 -17.96 27.61 -46.82
N PRO A 423 -16.66 27.84 -47.11
CA PRO A 423 -16.24 28.41 -48.38
C PRO A 423 -16.60 27.53 -49.59
N VAL A 424 -16.46 26.21 -49.43
CA VAL A 424 -16.75 25.24 -50.50
C VAL A 424 -18.26 25.17 -50.74
N VAL A 425 -19.04 25.06 -49.67
CA VAL A 425 -20.51 25.01 -49.74
C VAL A 425 -21.07 26.31 -50.35
N LEU A 426 -20.52 27.46 -49.96
CA LEU A 426 -20.93 28.77 -50.50
C LEU A 426 -20.66 28.88 -52.00
N ILE A 427 -19.48 28.45 -52.48
CA ILE A 427 -19.15 28.46 -53.91
C ILE A 427 -20.11 27.56 -54.69
N VAL A 428 -20.39 26.35 -54.18
CA VAL A 428 -21.33 25.41 -54.81
C VAL A 428 -22.75 25.99 -54.83
N ALA A 429 -23.21 26.56 -53.71
CA ALA A 429 -24.53 27.19 -53.61
C ALA A 429 -24.72 28.33 -54.62
N ILE A 430 -23.73 29.22 -54.74
CA ILE A 430 -23.75 30.33 -55.70
C ILE A 430 -23.77 29.81 -57.14
N MET A 431 -22.91 28.84 -57.49
CA MET A 431 -22.87 28.28 -58.84
C MET A 431 -24.20 27.62 -59.21
N VAL A 432 -24.77 26.81 -58.31
CA VAL A 432 -26.04 26.11 -58.58
C VAL A 432 -27.20 27.10 -58.70
N GLY A 433 -27.29 28.10 -57.82
CA GLY A 433 -28.31 29.15 -57.91
C GLY A 433 -28.20 29.96 -59.20
N TRP A 434 -26.98 30.30 -59.64
CA TRP A 434 -26.73 30.98 -60.91
C TRP A 434 -27.17 30.13 -62.11
N ILE A 435 -26.77 28.86 -62.16
CA ILE A 435 -27.17 27.93 -63.24
C ILE A 435 -28.70 27.78 -63.29
N TYR A 436 -29.34 27.67 -62.13
CA TYR A 436 -30.80 27.59 -62.04
C TYR A 436 -31.47 28.84 -62.62
N THR A 437 -30.99 30.01 -62.24
CA THR A 437 -31.50 31.31 -62.72
C THR A 437 -31.35 31.44 -64.24
N LEU A 438 -30.22 30.97 -64.79
CA LEU A 438 -29.95 31.00 -66.24
C LEU A 438 -30.81 30.01 -67.05
N THR A 439 -31.27 28.91 -66.44
CA THR A 439 -32.01 27.85 -67.15
C THR A 439 -33.53 28.00 -67.04
N LEU A 440 -34.04 28.43 -65.88
CA LEU A 440 -35.48 28.49 -65.60
C LEU A 440 -36.05 29.91 -65.48
N GLY A 441 -35.19 30.94 -65.40
CA GLY A 441 -35.58 32.34 -65.53
C GLY A 441 -36.15 33.02 -64.29
N ASP A 442 -36.34 32.30 -63.17
CA ASP A 442 -36.79 32.90 -61.90
C ASP A 442 -35.63 33.10 -60.92
N VAL A 443 -35.34 34.37 -60.64
CA VAL A 443 -34.28 34.80 -59.70
C VAL A 443 -34.63 34.43 -58.26
N GLY A 444 -35.92 34.47 -57.88
CA GLY A 444 -36.35 34.19 -56.51
C GLY A 444 -36.14 32.73 -56.13
N GLU A 445 -36.49 31.82 -57.04
CA GLU A 445 -36.32 30.38 -56.86
C GLU A 445 -34.83 29.97 -56.87
N GLY A 446 -34.01 30.61 -57.72
CA GLY A 446 -32.56 30.40 -57.74
C GLY A 446 -31.86 30.80 -56.43
N VAL A 447 -32.28 31.90 -55.82
CA VAL A 447 -31.78 32.34 -54.50
C VAL A 447 -32.22 31.39 -53.39
N MET A 448 -33.49 30.97 -53.38
CA MET A 448 -34.00 29.99 -52.42
C MET A 448 -33.25 28.66 -52.49
N LEU A 449 -32.94 28.18 -53.70
CA LEU A 449 -32.15 26.98 -53.92
C LEU A 449 -30.72 27.12 -53.38
N ALA A 450 -30.06 28.25 -53.64
CA ALA A 450 -28.73 28.53 -53.10
C ALA A 450 -28.72 28.55 -51.56
N VAL A 451 -29.71 29.20 -50.93
CA VAL A 451 -29.86 29.22 -49.47
C VAL A 451 -30.11 27.80 -48.92
N ALA A 452 -30.95 27.00 -49.57
CA ALA A 452 -31.19 25.62 -49.16
C ALA A 452 -29.90 24.78 -49.21
N ILE A 453 -29.12 24.89 -50.30
CA ILE A 453 -27.84 24.17 -50.44
C ILE A 453 -26.85 24.61 -49.36
N LEU A 454 -26.80 25.91 -49.05
CA LEU A 454 -25.96 26.44 -47.98
C LEU A 454 -26.33 25.82 -46.63
N LEU A 455 -27.61 25.87 -46.25
CA LEU A 455 -28.10 25.33 -44.98
C LEU A 455 -27.88 23.81 -44.86
N PHE A 456 -28.17 23.04 -45.91
CA PHE A 456 -27.96 21.60 -45.90
C PHE A 456 -26.48 21.22 -45.92
N GLY A 457 -25.66 21.95 -46.69
CA GLY A 457 -24.21 21.71 -46.77
C GLY A 457 -23.53 21.96 -45.43
N GLU A 458 -23.87 23.06 -44.75
CA GLU A 458 -23.37 23.36 -43.41
C GLU A 458 -23.87 22.35 -42.37
N ALA A 459 -25.15 21.98 -42.43
CA ALA A 459 -25.71 20.98 -41.51
C ALA A 459 -25.05 19.60 -41.66
N ILE A 460 -24.74 19.17 -42.89
CA ILE A 460 -24.03 17.92 -43.16
C ILE A 460 -22.59 18.02 -42.69
N ALA A 461 -21.89 19.13 -42.96
CA ALA A 461 -20.52 19.35 -42.51
C ALA A 461 -20.42 19.35 -40.97
N ALA A 462 -21.34 20.05 -40.29
CA ALA A 462 -21.42 20.08 -38.84
C ALA A 462 -21.76 18.69 -38.26
N ARG A 463 -22.68 17.95 -38.88
CA ARG A 463 -23.00 16.56 -38.49
C ARG A 463 -21.78 15.65 -38.64
N ASN A 464 -21.04 15.77 -39.74
CA ASN A 464 -19.84 14.98 -39.98
C ASN A 464 -18.74 15.30 -38.95
N GLY A 465 -18.53 16.59 -38.64
CA GLY A 465 -17.62 17.02 -37.57
C GLY A 465 -18.03 16.49 -36.18
N PHE A 466 -19.32 16.53 -35.86
CA PHE A 466 -19.86 15.96 -34.62
C PHE A 466 -19.67 14.43 -34.53
N SER A 467 -19.72 13.75 -35.67
CA SER A 467 -19.57 12.28 -35.76
C SER A 467 -18.12 11.79 -35.74
N MET A 468 -17.13 12.70 -35.76
CA MET A 468 -15.72 12.32 -35.69
C MET A 468 -15.41 11.56 -34.39
N GLU A 469 -14.62 10.49 -34.51
CA GLU A 469 -14.20 9.67 -33.37
C GLU A 469 -13.32 10.50 -32.43
N VAL A 470 -13.71 10.60 -31.16
CA VAL A 470 -12.90 11.26 -30.13
C VAL A 470 -11.94 10.22 -29.58
N ARG A 471 -10.64 10.49 -29.74
CA ARG A 471 -9.52 9.67 -29.26
C ARG A 471 -8.59 10.52 -28.41
N ALA A 472 -7.93 9.89 -27.44
CA ALA A 472 -6.92 10.56 -26.60
C ALA A 472 -5.78 11.17 -27.43
N GLU A 473 -5.37 10.50 -28.51
CA GLU A 473 -4.33 10.96 -29.45
C GLU A 473 -4.65 12.31 -30.11
N ASN A 474 -5.94 12.58 -30.33
CA ASN A 474 -6.42 13.75 -31.08
C ASN A 474 -6.78 14.92 -30.16
N ASN A 475 -6.68 14.76 -28.84
CA ASN A 475 -7.02 15.78 -27.88
C ASN A 475 -6.00 15.86 -26.74
N GLU A 476 -5.39 17.02 -26.58
CA GLU A 476 -4.34 17.24 -25.59
C GLU A 476 -4.85 17.23 -24.13
N ALA A 477 -6.15 17.48 -23.90
CA ALA A 477 -6.78 17.51 -22.58
C ALA A 477 -7.26 16.14 -22.06
N ILE A 478 -7.40 15.14 -22.95
CA ILE A 478 -7.60 13.74 -22.53
C ILE A 478 -6.22 13.18 -22.20
N PRO A 479 -5.96 12.47 -21.09
CA PRO A 479 -4.63 11.95 -20.82
C PRO A 479 -4.27 10.75 -21.72
N ASP A 480 -2.98 10.48 -21.91
CA ASP A 480 -2.43 9.27 -22.51
C ASP A 480 -1.61 8.48 -21.48
N TYR A 481 -1.47 7.18 -21.73
CA TYR A 481 -0.81 6.23 -20.83
C TYR A 481 0.29 5.46 -21.55
N ALA A 482 1.41 5.24 -20.87
CA ALA A 482 2.49 4.35 -21.31
C ALA A 482 3.05 3.57 -20.10
N SER A 483 3.58 2.38 -20.34
CA SER A 483 4.38 1.63 -19.37
C SER A 483 5.76 1.35 -19.94
N ARG A 484 6.76 1.15 -19.09
CA ARG A 484 8.10 0.70 -19.50
C ARG A 484 8.44 -0.56 -18.72
N GLU A 485 8.67 -1.64 -19.45
CA GLU A 485 9.01 -2.94 -18.90
C GLU A 485 10.39 -3.34 -19.44
N GLN A 486 11.37 -3.60 -18.55
CA GLN A 486 12.73 -3.98 -18.95
C GLN A 486 13.38 -3.01 -19.95
N GLY A 487 13.12 -1.71 -19.79
CA GLY A 487 13.64 -0.66 -20.67
C GLY A 487 12.86 -0.47 -21.99
N VAL A 488 11.82 -1.27 -22.25
CA VAL A 488 11.00 -1.16 -23.46
C VAL A 488 9.71 -0.41 -23.16
N LEU A 489 9.48 0.71 -23.85
CA LEU A 489 8.25 1.49 -23.73
C LEU A 489 7.09 0.80 -24.48
N LYS A 490 5.99 0.57 -23.78
CA LYS A 490 4.72 0.07 -24.29
C LYS A 490 3.68 1.17 -24.16
N LEU A 491 3.06 1.54 -25.27
CA LEU A 491 1.93 2.47 -25.24
C LEU A 491 0.68 1.73 -24.74
N GLY A 492 -0.06 2.39 -23.86
CA GLY A 492 -1.24 1.84 -23.19
C GLY A 492 -2.41 1.47 -24.12
N PRO A 493 -3.45 0.80 -23.61
CA PRO A 493 -4.61 0.43 -24.41
C PRO A 493 -5.30 1.68 -25.00
N MET A 494 -5.53 1.66 -26.31
CA MET A 494 -6.32 2.69 -27.00
C MET A 494 -7.79 2.61 -26.55
N VAL A 495 -8.22 3.52 -25.69
CA VAL A 495 -9.64 3.70 -25.36
C VAL A 495 -10.24 4.70 -26.35
N SER A 496 -11.28 4.29 -27.09
CA SER A 496 -12.01 5.19 -27.99
C SER A 496 -13.53 5.07 -27.82
N ILE A 497 -14.25 6.19 -28.05
CA ILE A 497 -15.71 6.24 -27.97
C ILE A 497 -16.28 6.55 -29.37
N ARG A 498 -16.79 5.52 -30.04
CA ARG A 498 -17.64 5.68 -31.23
C ARG A 498 -19.10 5.77 -30.82
N LYS A 499 -19.87 6.64 -31.49
CA LYS A 499 -21.34 6.54 -31.44
C LYS A 499 -21.75 5.38 -32.36
N GLY A 500 -22.00 4.21 -31.78
CA GLY A 500 -22.68 3.11 -32.47
C GLY A 500 -24.12 3.49 -32.77
N LYS A 501 -24.62 3.06 -33.93
CA LYS A 501 -26.04 3.05 -34.29
C LYS A 501 -26.86 2.38 -33.18
N GLU A 502 -27.48 3.15 -32.31
CA GLU A 502 -28.69 2.76 -31.61
C GLU A 502 -29.86 3.55 -32.21
N ALA A 503 -30.33 3.06 -33.35
CA ALA A 503 -31.68 3.29 -33.85
C ALA A 503 -31.99 2.22 -34.89
N GLY A 504 -32.90 1.31 -34.55
CA GLY A 504 -33.59 0.46 -35.51
C GLY A 504 -33.22 -1.01 -35.50
N ASN A 505 -33.70 -1.74 -34.49
CA ASN A 505 -34.43 -2.99 -34.72
C ASN A 505 -35.51 -3.12 -33.65
N VAL A 506 -36.60 -2.37 -33.86
CA VAL A 506 -37.93 -2.83 -33.48
C VAL A 506 -38.54 -3.39 -34.76
N ARG A 507 -38.52 -4.71 -34.89
CA ARG A 507 -39.69 -5.52 -35.20
C ARG A 507 -39.51 -6.89 -34.56
#